data_AF-A0A8I1XJB1-F1
#
_entry.id   AF-A0A8I1XJB1-F1
#
_cell.length_a   1.000
_cell.length_b   1.000
_cell.length_c   1.000
_cell.angle_alpha   90.00
_cell.angle_beta   90.00
_cell.angle_gamma   90.00
#
_symmetry.space_group_name_H-M   'P 1'
#
loop_
_entity.id
_entity.type
_entity.pdbx_description
1 polymer ?
#
loop_
_entity_poly.entity_id
_entity_poly.type
_entity_poly.pdbx_seq_one_letter_code
_entity_poly.pdbx_strand_id
1 'polypeptide(L)'
;MMVIATQVGASKFLIDMQGAAGNRVNVYASDAIMDHTPIGDDLANPDSSRFIQIDLTMVYEAVDQPLWLEYQLQFKCPKSLRRGRDASKHKADSTGILDTPDSVEFRVASGAKTMKQDPAIIDLQSTDWQSTTSYTMRQAWNVACNSASIGDAERAAAVDHVVKSDTLRAKLVAIGLNGLEPVPDGLSMSSLADFTWETLWSDVPKPAINRGRKLTPAESAALTAKLTQMQQQVTEAQGKVQGELATMDANLDFIRAAAEYRGKRRLSRSESLLIQVWAGKTEQEVVAANGNPAVRQAGIARTLSYGQAFDNRVMWQNLVTGATYTGGGYKSCNVRYVLIPDSAGMLRVADVNIFVDTSGDTGGMGRACTDILNVPNG
;
A
#
# COMPACT_ATOMS: atom_id res chain seq x y z
N MET A 1 -8.31 5.70 34.16
CA MET A 1 -8.93 5.70 32.82
C MET A 1 -7.85 6.03 31.82
N MET A 2 -7.19 5.02 31.26
CA MET A 2 -6.26 5.21 30.15
C MET A 2 -7.09 5.25 28.88
N VAL A 3 -7.16 6.43 28.26
CA VAL A 3 -7.73 6.62 26.93
C VAL A 3 -6.71 6.06 25.96
N ILE A 4 -7.02 4.90 25.40
CA ILE A 4 -6.23 4.31 24.33
C ILE A 4 -6.57 5.12 23.07
N ALA A 5 -5.57 5.82 22.54
CA ALA A 5 -5.65 6.36 21.20
C ALA A 5 -5.69 5.19 20.21
N THR A 6 -6.88 4.84 19.74
CA THR A 6 -7.05 3.92 18.62
C THR A 6 -6.64 4.67 17.36
N GLN A 7 -5.61 4.15 16.68
CA GLN A 7 -5.41 4.46 15.26
C GLN A 7 -6.70 4.18 14.50
N VAL A 8 -6.90 4.85 13.36
CA VAL A 8 -7.91 4.51 12.36
C VAL A 8 -7.59 3.10 11.86
N GLY A 9 -8.02 2.10 12.61
CA GLY A 9 -8.09 0.72 12.18
C GLY A 9 -9.28 0.57 11.24
N ALA A 10 -9.29 -0.47 10.41
CA ALA A 10 -10.38 -0.72 9.49
C ALA A 10 -11.74 -0.64 10.20
N SER A 11 -12.60 0.23 9.67
CA SER A 11 -13.97 0.40 10.10
C SER A 11 -14.82 -0.76 9.58
N LYS A 12 -15.88 -1.07 10.30
CA LYS A 12 -16.91 -2.00 9.82
C LYS A 12 -18.22 -1.28 9.67
N PHE A 13 -18.92 -1.57 8.58
CA PHE A 13 -20.22 -1.02 8.28
C PHE A 13 -21.26 -2.12 8.31
N LEU A 14 -22.34 -1.95 9.05
CA LEU A 14 -23.55 -2.74 8.89
C LEU A 14 -24.20 -2.32 7.57
N ILE A 15 -24.24 -3.25 6.62
CA ILE A 15 -24.70 -2.98 5.25
C ILE A 15 -26.06 -3.60 4.94
N ASP A 16 -26.48 -4.58 5.75
CA ASP A 16 -27.76 -5.25 5.57
C ASP A 16 -28.23 -5.93 6.86
N MET A 17 -29.55 -5.95 7.04
CA MET A 17 -30.25 -6.67 8.10
C MET A 17 -31.42 -7.42 7.46
N GLN A 18 -31.36 -8.74 7.48
CA GLN A 18 -32.33 -9.59 6.82
C GLN A 18 -33.00 -10.55 7.80
N GLY A 19 -34.16 -11.08 7.41
CA GLY A 19 -34.86 -12.14 8.15
C GLY A 19 -35.81 -11.65 9.24
N ALA A 20 -36.68 -12.55 9.68
CA ALA A 20 -37.57 -12.35 10.82
C ALA A 20 -36.90 -12.85 12.12
N ALA A 21 -37.40 -12.41 13.28
CA ALA A 21 -36.92 -12.88 14.58
C ALA A 21 -36.87 -14.42 14.64
N GLY A 22 -35.78 -14.94 15.20
CA GLY A 22 -35.42 -16.37 15.19
C GLY A 22 -34.62 -16.81 13.95
N ASN A 23 -34.53 -15.98 12.91
CA ASN A 23 -33.76 -16.26 11.68
C ASN A 23 -33.17 -14.97 11.08
N ARG A 24 -32.85 -13.98 11.91
CA ARG A 24 -32.19 -12.74 11.46
C ARG A 24 -30.75 -13.00 11.02
N VAL A 25 -30.29 -12.23 10.06
CA VAL A 25 -28.90 -12.17 9.60
C VAL A 25 -28.49 -10.71 9.47
N ASN A 26 -27.45 -10.32 10.20
CA ASN A 26 -26.83 -9.01 10.03
C ASN A 26 -25.54 -9.18 9.23
N VAL A 27 -25.34 -8.34 8.22
CA VAL A 27 -24.20 -8.40 7.31
C VAL A 27 -23.36 -7.15 7.46
N TYR A 28 -22.07 -7.35 7.71
CA TYR A 28 -21.08 -6.31 7.95
C TYR A 28 -19.98 -6.35 6.91
N ALA A 29 -19.58 -5.21 6.37
CA ALA A 29 -18.45 -5.07 5.46
C ALA A 29 -17.32 -4.29 6.12
N SER A 30 -16.10 -4.81 6.00
CA SER A 30 -14.87 -4.13 6.37
C SER A 30 -14.41 -3.22 5.24
N ASP A 31 -13.94 -2.02 5.57
CA ASP A 31 -13.28 -1.13 4.61
C ASP A 31 -11.76 -1.35 4.50
N ALA A 32 -11.21 -2.31 5.25
CA ALA A 32 -9.87 -2.82 5.00
C ALA A 32 -9.84 -3.50 3.63
N ILE A 33 -9.37 -2.76 2.63
CA ILE A 33 -9.26 -3.24 1.26
C ILE A 33 -7.87 -3.82 0.96
N MET A 34 -7.82 -4.84 0.10
CA MET A 34 -6.59 -5.27 -0.57
C MET A 34 -6.77 -5.23 -2.09
N ASP A 35 -5.83 -4.61 -2.80
CA ASP A 35 -5.85 -4.55 -4.27
C ASP A 35 -5.13 -5.76 -4.87
N HIS A 36 -5.86 -6.60 -5.61
CA HIS A 36 -5.38 -7.80 -6.29
C HIS A 36 -5.37 -7.64 -7.81
N THR A 37 -5.37 -6.41 -8.33
CA THR A 37 -5.32 -6.15 -9.77
C THR A 37 -4.02 -6.72 -10.37
N PRO A 38 -4.07 -7.61 -11.38
CA PRO A 38 -2.88 -8.19 -11.99
C PRO A 38 -2.01 -7.11 -12.66
N ILE A 39 -0.69 -7.15 -12.41
CA ILE A 39 0.29 -6.17 -12.89
C ILE A 39 0.28 -6.02 -14.43
N GLY A 40 -0.06 -7.08 -15.16
CA GLY A 40 -0.13 -7.07 -16.63
C GLY A 40 -1.33 -6.31 -17.21
N ASP A 41 -2.46 -6.28 -16.50
CA ASP A 41 -3.69 -5.64 -16.97
C ASP A 41 -3.69 -4.13 -16.77
N ASP A 42 -2.83 -3.61 -15.89
CA ASP A 42 -2.78 -2.19 -15.55
C ASP A 42 -2.07 -1.34 -16.61
N LEU A 43 -1.15 -1.95 -17.37
CA LEU A 43 -0.32 -1.28 -18.40
C LEU A 43 -0.81 -1.51 -19.83
N ALA A 44 -1.50 -2.63 -20.10
CA ALA A 44 -1.88 -3.02 -21.46
C ALA A 44 -3.33 -2.67 -21.83
N ASN A 45 -4.22 -2.51 -20.84
CA ASN A 45 -5.64 -2.28 -21.10
C ASN A 45 -6.22 -1.26 -20.11
N PRO A 46 -6.30 0.04 -20.47
CA PRO A 46 -6.78 1.10 -19.56
C PRO A 46 -8.25 0.92 -19.15
N ASP A 47 -9.00 0.06 -19.83
CA ASP A 47 -10.39 -0.32 -19.51
C ASP A 47 -10.51 -1.54 -18.58
N SER A 48 -9.39 -2.11 -18.11
CA SER A 48 -9.43 -3.27 -17.19
C SER A 48 -9.96 -2.88 -15.80
N SER A 49 -10.84 -3.73 -15.25
CA SER A 49 -11.38 -3.55 -13.90
C SER A 49 -10.29 -3.77 -12.84
N ARG A 50 -10.33 -3.00 -11.75
CA ARG A 50 -9.55 -3.29 -10.54
C ARG A 50 -10.21 -4.42 -9.76
N PHE A 51 -9.41 -5.28 -9.14
CA PHE A 51 -9.92 -6.35 -8.28
C PHE A 51 -9.66 -6.01 -6.82
N ILE A 52 -10.70 -5.53 -6.14
CA ILE A 52 -10.60 -5.09 -4.75
C ILE A 52 -11.19 -6.16 -3.84
N GLN A 53 -10.41 -6.61 -2.87
CA GLN A 53 -10.84 -7.54 -1.83
C GLN A 53 -11.30 -6.79 -0.58
N ILE A 54 -12.42 -7.22 0.00
CA ILE A 54 -12.87 -6.84 1.34
C ILE A 54 -13.31 -8.07 2.13
N ASP A 55 -13.35 -7.94 3.45
CA ASP A 55 -13.92 -8.95 4.34
C ASP A 55 -15.40 -8.63 4.63
N LEU A 56 -16.27 -9.62 4.43
CA LEU A 56 -17.69 -9.57 4.72
C LEU A 56 -18.00 -10.53 5.88
N THR A 57 -18.47 -10.02 7.01
CA THR A 57 -18.90 -10.83 8.16
C THR A 57 -20.42 -10.91 8.22
N MET A 58 -20.98 -12.11 8.27
CA MET A 58 -22.39 -12.36 8.55
C MET A 58 -22.55 -12.93 9.95
N VAL A 59 -23.48 -12.39 10.73
CA VAL A 59 -23.86 -12.91 12.06
C VAL A 59 -25.27 -13.46 11.94
N TYR A 60 -25.49 -14.70 12.38
CA TYR A 60 -26.80 -15.36 12.29
C TYR A 60 -27.44 -15.50 13.66
N GLU A 61 -28.76 -15.34 13.69
CA GLU A 61 -29.57 -15.54 14.90
C GLU A 61 -29.88 -17.02 15.12
N ALA A 62 -30.13 -17.76 14.03
CA ALA A 62 -30.67 -19.11 14.10
C ALA A 62 -29.66 -20.13 14.64
N VAL A 63 -30.14 -21.03 15.51
CA VAL A 63 -29.33 -22.03 16.21
C VAL A 63 -28.77 -23.12 15.27
N ASP A 64 -29.44 -23.36 14.15
CA ASP A 64 -29.00 -24.29 13.10
C ASP A 64 -28.01 -23.67 12.10
N GLN A 65 -27.79 -22.35 12.17
CA GLN A 65 -26.82 -21.61 11.38
C GLN A 65 -25.51 -21.41 12.16
N PRO A 66 -24.39 -21.11 11.47
CA PRO A 66 -23.15 -20.72 12.16
C PRO A 66 -23.36 -19.44 12.98
N LEU A 67 -22.62 -19.28 14.08
CA LEU A 67 -22.70 -18.05 14.89
C LEU A 67 -22.26 -16.83 14.06
N TRP A 68 -21.18 -17.01 13.31
CA TRP A 68 -20.76 -16.05 12.31
C TRP A 68 -20.03 -16.74 11.15
N LEU A 69 -19.97 -16.03 10.04
CA LEU A 69 -19.36 -16.43 8.79
C LEU A 69 -18.58 -15.24 8.24
N GLU A 70 -17.36 -15.45 7.77
CA GLU A 70 -16.57 -14.41 7.12
C GLU A 70 -16.17 -14.85 5.71
N TYR A 71 -16.47 -14.01 4.74
CA TYR A 71 -16.03 -14.16 3.36
C TYR A 71 -14.99 -13.12 3.01
N GLN A 72 -13.89 -13.55 2.42
CA GLN A 72 -13.01 -12.66 1.68
C GLN A 72 -13.58 -12.52 0.27
N LEU A 73 -14.24 -11.40 -0.02
CA LEU A 73 -14.88 -11.16 -1.31
C LEU A 73 -14.02 -10.27 -2.17
N GLN A 74 -13.83 -10.65 -3.42
CA GLN A 74 -13.22 -9.81 -4.43
C GLN A 74 -14.30 -9.25 -5.36
N PHE A 75 -14.25 -7.95 -5.60
CA PHE A 75 -15.15 -7.23 -6.49
C PHE A 75 -14.39 -6.66 -7.68
N LYS A 76 -15.04 -6.64 -8.85
CA LYS A 76 -14.57 -5.86 -9.98
C LYS A 76 -15.03 -4.41 -9.82
N CYS A 77 -14.06 -3.53 -9.62
CA CYS A 77 -14.28 -2.09 -9.51
C CYS A 77 -13.83 -1.38 -10.80
N PRO A 78 -14.62 -0.43 -11.33
CA PRO A 78 -14.17 0.47 -12.38
C PRO A 78 -12.90 1.20 -11.95
N LYS A 79 -11.95 1.38 -12.87
CA LYS A 79 -10.86 2.35 -12.64
C LYS A 79 -11.47 3.74 -12.63
N SER A 80 -11.16 4.53 -11.59
CA SER A 80 -11.42 5.96 -11.63
C SER A 80 -10.53 6.55 -12.72
N LEU A 81 -11.11 6.85 -13.89
CA LEU A 81 -10.43 7.56 -14.96
C LEU A 81 -9.91 8.88 -14.38
N ARG A 82 -8.59 8.97 -14.17
CA ARG A 82 -7.91 10.26 -14.01
C ARG A 82 -8.43 11.16 -15.14
N ARG A 83 -8.94 12.35 -14.79
CA ARG A 83 -9.43 13.40 -15.71
C ARG A 83 -8.57 13.49 -16.97
N GLY A 84 -8.92 12.69 -17.97
CA GLY A 84 -8.49 12.78 -19.35
C GLY A 84 -9.66 13.36 -20.12
N ARG A 85 -9.37 14.28 -21.03
CA ARG A 85 -10.33 15.21 -21.65
C ARG A 85 -11.45 14.53 -22.46
N ASP A 86 -11.44 13.20 -22.64
CA ASP A 86 -12.38 12.47 -23.51
C ASP A 86 -12.82 11.09 -22.96
N ALA A 87 -13.10 10.95 -21.66
CA ALA A 87 -13.57 9.68 -21.10
C ALA A 87 -15.09 9.43 -21.28
N SER A 88 -15.41 8.22 -21.72
CA SER A 88 -16.77 7.65 -21.88
C SER A 88 -17.62 7.76 -20.59
N LYS A 89 -18.94 7.92 -20.78
CA LYS A 89 -19.97 8.31 -19.80
C LYS A 89 -20.31 7.25 -18.73
N HIS A 90 -19.35 6.84 -17.91
CA HIS A 90 -19.70 6.48 -16.52
C HIS A 90 -19.47 7.73 -15.69
N LYS A 91 -20.55 8.48 -15.44
CA LYS A 91 -20.51 9.72 -14.67
C LYS A 91 -20.08 9.39 -13.24
N ALA A 92 -18.79 9.49 -12.94
CA ALA A 92 -18.38 9.83 -11.58
C ALA A 92 -19.02 11.19 -11.30
N ASP A 93 -19.85 11.27 -10.26
CA ASP A 93 -20.50 12.52 -9.91
C ASP A 93 -19.44 13.56 -9.47
N SER A 94 -19.82 14.82 -9.29
CA SER A 94 -18.88 15.89 -8.91
C SER A 94 -18.06 15.63 -7.63
N THR A 95 -18.43 14.60 -6.86
CA THR A 95 -17.80 14.10 -5.63
C THR A 95 -16.72 13.03 -5.85
N GLY A 96 -16.60 12.45 -7.05
CA GLY A 96 -15.67 11.35 -7.32
C GLY A 96 -16.15 9.95 -6.89
N ILE A 97 -17.41 9.84 -6.45
CA ILE A 97 -18.09 8.59 -6.08
C ILE A 97 -18.49 7.83 -7.35
N LEU A 98 -18.35 6.50 -7.32
CA LEU A 98 -18.90 5.61 -8.32
C LEU A 98 -20.36 5.29 -8.00
N ASP A 99 -21.24 5.51 -8.97
CA ASP A 99 -22.63 5.06 -8.90
C ASP A 99 -22.69 3.53 -8.76
N THR A 100 -23.50 3.04 -7.83
CA THR A 100 -23.68 1.60 -7.63
C THR A 100 -24.37 0.97 -8.84
N PRO A 101 -23.71 0.08 -9.60
CA PRO A 101 -24.32 -0.53 -10.79
C PRO A 101 -25.50 -1.42 -10.40
N ASP A 102 -26.42 -1.65 -11.32
CA ASP A 102 -27.60 -2.52 -11.11
C ASP A 102 -27.21 -3.98 -10.82
N SER A 103 -26.06 -4.41 -11.33
CA SER A 103 -25.46 -5.71 -11.09
C SER A 103 -23.97 -5.57 -10.83
N VAL A 104 -23.45 -6.37 -9.90
CA VAL A 104 -22.05 -6.37 -9.49
C VAL A 104 -21.42 -7.73 -9.77
N GLU A 105 -20.16 -7.71 -10.18
CA GLU A 105 -19.35 -8.92 -10.34
C GLU A 105 -18.47 -9.15 -9.10
N PHE A 106 -18.56 -10.34 -8.54
CA PHE A 106 -17.85 -10.73 -7.33
C PHE A 106 -17.38 -12.18 -7.38
N ARG A 107 -16.42 -12.54 -6.53
CA ARG A 107 -16.08 -13.93 -6.22
C ARG A 107 -15.70 -14.06 -4.76
N VAL A 108 -15.89 -15.25 -4.21
CA VAL A 108 -15.28 -15.63 -2.93
C VAL A 108 -13.82 -15.99 -3.20
N ALA A 109 -12.90 -15.20 -2.65
CA ALA A 109 -11.49 -15.51 -2.65
C ALA A 109 -11.18 -16.69 -1.70
N SER A 110 -9.94 -17.17 -1.73
CA SER A 110 -9.46 -18.11 -0.69
C SER A 110 -9.46 -17.44 0.68
N GLY A 111 -9.67 -18.20 1.76
CA GLY A 111 -9.54 -17.67 3.13
C GLY A 111 -10.85 -17.30 3.82
N ALA A 112 -11.99 -17.59 3.18
CA ALA A 112 -13.30 -17.52 3.84
C ALA A 112 -13.42 -18.60 4.92
N LYS A 113 -14.10 -18.29 6.03
CA LYS A 113 -14.14 -19.15 7.22
C LYS A 113 -15.45 -19.00 7.99
N THR A 114 -15.85 -20.04 8.71
CA THR A 114 -17.07 -20.01 9.54
C THR A 114 -16.82 -20.58 10.93
N MET A 115 -17.52 -20.03 11.92
CA MET A 115 -17.57 -20.55 13.26
C MET A 115 -18.99 -21.02 13.58
N LYS A 116 -19.13 -22.33 13.79
CA LYS A 116 -20.37 -22.91 14.30
C LYS A 116 -20.43 -22.77 15.82
N GLN A 117 -21.41 -23.40 16.47
CA GLN A 117 -21.48 -23.47 17.93
C GLN A 117 -20.30 -24.19 18.58
N ASP A 118 -19.42 -24.79 17.78
CA ASP A 118 -18.14 -25.39 18.14
C ASP A 118 -17.01 -24.37 17.88
N PRO A 119 -16.00 -24.23 18.76
CA PRO A 119 -14.84 -23.36 18.53
C PRO A 119 -14.01 -23.71 17.28
N ALA A 120 -14.25 -24.84 16.62
CA ALA A 120 -13.61 -25.18 15.37
C ALA A 120 -14.00 -24.23 14.22
N ILE A 121 -12.98 -23.58 13.65
CA ILE A 121 -13.10 -22.78 12.44
C ILE A 121 -13.04 -23.72 11.23
N ILE A 122 -13.98 -23.55 10.29
CA ILE A 122 -14.04 -24.31 9.04
C ILE A 122 -13.68 -23.39 7.88
N ASP A 123 -12.67 -23.77 7.10
CA ASP A 123 -12.30 -23.06 5.87
C ASP A 123 -13.28 -23.34 4.74
N LEU A 124 -13.56 -22.31 3.95
CA LEU A 124 -14.47 -22.35 2.82
C LEU A 124 -13.70 -22.26 1.50
N GLN A 125 -14.28 -22.86 0.46
CA GLN A 125 -13.66 -22.92 -0.86
C GLN A 125 -13.87 -21.60 -1.62
N SER A 126 -12.86 -21.22 -2.41
CA SER A 126 -12.98 -20.11 -3.36
C SER A 126 -13.99 -20.44 -4.46
N THR A 127 -14.61 -19.41 -5.03
CA THR A 127 -15.54 -19.56 -6.16
C THR A 127 -15.00 -18.87 -7.41
N ASP A 128 -15.53 -19.26 -8.55
CA ASP A 128 -15.39 -18.48 -9.79
C ASP A 128 -16.13 -17.14 -9.70
N TRP A 129 -15.84 -16.26 -10.66
CA TRP A 129 -16.54 -14.97 -10.81
C TRP A 129 -18.02 -15.19 -11.09
N GLN A 130 -18.85 -14.44 -10.38
CA GLN A 130 -20.29 -14.48 -10.47
C GLN A 130 -20.84 -13.06 -10.57
N SER A 131 -22.01 -12.93 -11.18
CA SER A 131 -22.74 -11.67 -11.26
C SER A 131 -24.00 -11.76 -10.41
N THR A 132 -24.34 -10.69 -9.70
CA THR A 132 -25.51 -10.64 -8.84
C THR A 132 -26.14 -9.25 -8.83
N THR A 133 -27.44 -9.20 -8.55
CA THR A 133 -28.21 -7.97 -8.34
C THR A 133 -28.62 -7.81 -6.87
N SER A 134 -28.14 -8.69 -5.97
CA SER A 134 -28.46 -8.66 -4.55
C SER A 134 -28.08 -7.32 -3.91
N TYR A 135 -29.00 -6.74 -3.13
CA TYR A 135 -28.79 -5.50 -2.40
C TYR A 135 -27.53 -5.58 -1.50
N THR A 136 -27.36 -6.66 -0.74
CA THR A 136 -26.21 -6.87 0.14
C THR A 136 -24.89 -6.79 -0.62
N MET A 137 -24.81 -7.44 -1.78
CA MET A 137 -23.58 -7.49 -2.57
C MET A 137 -23.31 -6.15 -3.26
N ARG A 138 -24.36 -5.41 -3.63
CA ARG A 138 -24.23 -4.03 -4.13
C ARG A 138 -23.71 -3.08 -3.05
N GLN A 139 -24.15 -3.23 -1.79
CA GLN A 139 -23.61 -2.44 -0.68
C GLN A 139 -22.18 -2.84 -0.32
N ALA A 140 -21.85 -4.12 -0.33
CA ALA A 140 -20.47 -4.58 -0.16
C ALA A 140 -19.56 -4.03 -1.27
N TRP A 141 -20.04 -4.03 -2.52
CA TRP A 141 -19.34 -3.39 -3.64
C TRP A 141 -19.13 -1.89 -3.42
N ASN A 142 -20.12 -1.17 -2.85
CA ASN A 142 -19.95 0.25 -2.51
C ASN A 142 -18.81 0.46 -1.52
N VAL A 143 -18.70 -0.38 -0.49
CA VAL A 143 -17.59 -0.33 0.47
C VAL A 143 -16.25 -0.59 -0.23
N ALA A 144 -16.16 -1.64 -1.05
CA ALA A 144 -14.93 -2.00 -1.75
C ALA A 144 -14.48 -0.92 -2.76
N CYS A 145 -15.38 -0.50 -3.65
CA CYS A 145 -15.04 0.33 -4.80
C CYS A 145 -15.06 1.83 -4.52
N ASN A 146 -15.70 2.28 -3.42
CA ASN A 146 -15.66 3.67 -2.96
C ASN A 146 -14.83 3.86 -1.68
N SER A 147 -13.99 2.89 -1.30
CA SER A 147 -13.12 2.89 -0.12
C SER A 147 -12.32 4.19 0.07
N ALA A 148 -11.78 4.78 -1.00
CA ALA A 148 -11.05 6.06 -0.91
C ALA A 148 -11.95 7.21 -0.41
N SER A 149 -13.20 7.28 -0.91
CA SER A 149 -14.17 8.29 -0.51
C SER A 149 -14.68 8.06 0.91
N ILE A 150 -14.80 6.79 1.33
CA ILE A 150 -15.12 6.41 2.70
C ILE A 150 -13.99 6.86 3.64
N GLY A 151 -12.73 6.56 3.31
CA GLY A 151 -11.58 7.00 4.11
C GLY A 151 -11.44 8.53 4.17
N ASP A 152 -11.82 9.27 3.12
CA ASP A 152 -11.95 10.75 3.17
C ASP A 152 -13.06 11.19 4.14
N ALA A 153 -14.22 10.52 4.12
CA ALA A 153 -15.34 10.81 5.01
C ALA A 153 -15.02 10.53 6.48
N GLU A 154 -14.30 9.45 6.76
CA GLU A 154 -13.81 9.09 8.11
C GLU A 154 -12.82 10.13 8.63
N ARG A 155 -11.83 10.50 7.82
CA ARG A 155 -10.89 11.58 8.19
C ARG A 155 -11.61 12.90 8.46
N ALA A 156 -12.66 13.21 7.70
CA ALA A 156 -13.46 14.40 7.90
C ALA A 156 -14.41 14.31 9.12
N ALA A 157 -14.75 13.10 9.57
CA ALA A 157 -15.59 12.86 10.74
C ALA A 157 -14.80 12.65 12.04
N ALA A 158 -13.48 12.53 11.94
CA ALA A 158 -12.59 12.36 13.08
C ALA A 158 -12.41 13.68 13.85
N VAL A 159 -12.55 13.61 15.18
CA VAL A 159 -12.19 14.68 16.12
C VAL A 159 -11.25 14.07 17.14
N ASP A 160 -10.07 14.68 17.35
CA ASP A 160 -9.02 14.15 18.23
C ASP A 160 -8.65 12.69 17.90
N HIS A 161 -8.61 12.35 16.61
CA HIS A 161 -8.34 10.99 16.09
C HIS A 161 -9.42 9.94 16.41
N VAL A 162 -10.58 10.35 16.93
CA VAL A 162 -11.73 9.46 17.15
C VAL A 162 -12.82 9.76 16.13
N VAL A 163 -13.20 8.75 15.35
CA VAL A 163 -14.28 8.84 14.38
C VAL A 163 -15.63 8.86 15.11
N LYS A 164 -16.41 9.93 14.92
CA LYS A 164 -17.74 10.04 15.53
C LYS A 164 -18.80 9.46 14.59
N SER A 165 -19.46 8.37 15.00
CA SER A 165 -20.44 7.63 14.18
C SER A 165 -21.53 8.52 13.58
N ASP A 166 -22.14 9.43 14.34
CA ASP A 166 -23.19 10.33 13.81
C ASP A 166 -22.65 11.31 12.77
N THR A 167 -21.41 11.77 12.94
CA THR A 167 -20.76 12.67 11.99
C THR A 167 -20.37 11.92 10.72
N LEU A 168 -19.82 10.70 10.87
CA LEU A 168 -19.48 9.83 9.75
C LEU A 168 -20.73 9.48 8.94
N ARG A 169 -21.83 9.09 9.60
CA ARG A 169 -23.11 8.79 8.94
C ARG A 169 -23.57 9.96 8.07
N ALA A 170 -23.53 11.20 8.60
CA ALA A 170 -23.91 12.38 7.84
C ALA A 170 -22.99 12.63 6.62
N LYS A 171 -21.68 12.34 6.74
CA LYS A 171 -20.74 12.47 5.62
C LYS A 171 -20.95 11.40 4.55
N LEU A 172 -21.23 10.16 4.94
CA LEU A 172 -21.54 9.05 4.01
C LEU A 172 -22.82 9.33 3.22
N VAL A 173 -23.86 9.83 3.87
CA VAL A 173 -25.10 10.27 3.21
C VAL A 173 -24.83 11.40 2.21
N ALA A 174 -24.00 12.38 2.58
CA ALA A 174 -23.69 13.52 1.71
C ALA A 174 -22.96 13.13 0.42
N ILE A 175 -22.25 12.00 0.43
CA ILE A 175 -21.56 11.44 -0.74
C ILE A 175 -22.38 10.34 -1.45
N GLY A 176 -23.65 10.16 -1.09
CA GLY A 176 -24.57 9.23 -1.75
C GLY A 176 -24.45 7.76 -1.29
N LEU A 177 -23.61 7.47 -0.30
CA LEU A 177 -23.47 6.12 0.29
C LEU A 177 -24.50 5.91 1.40
N ASN A 178 -25.77 5.91 1.00
CA ASN A 178 -26.89 5.64 1.90
C ASN A 178 -26.97 4.14 2.23
N GLY A 179 -27.11 3.80 3.51
CA GLY A 179 -27.26 2.42 3.96
C GLY A 179 -25.99 1.78 4.56
N LEU A 180 -24.91 2.55 4.71
CA LEU A 180 -23.74 2.14 5.49
C LEU A 180 -23.89 2.67 6.92
N GLU A 181 -24.17 1.77 7.86
CA GLU A 181 -24.29 2.14 9.27
C GLU A 181 -22.96 1.84 10.00
N PRO A 182 -22.29 2.86 10.57
CA PRO A 182 -20.99 2.67 11.21
C PRO A 182 -21.08 1.84 12.49
N VAL A 183 -20.17 0.88 12.63
CA VAL A 183 -20.03 0.02 13.82
C VAL A 183 -18.79 0.48 14.61
N PRO A 184 -18.73 0.27 15.94
CA PRO A 184 -17.51 0.58 16.69
C PRO A 184 -16.26 -0.07 16.09
N ASP A 185 -15.20 0.73 15.99
CA ASP A 185 -13.94 0.31 15.37
C ASP A 185 -13.22 -0.78 16.18
N GLY A 186 -12.41 -1.60 15.50
CA GLY A 186 -11.53 -2.57 16.14
C GLY A 186 -12.19 -3.84 16.67
N LEU A 187 -13.48 -4.07 16.40
CA LEU A 187 -14.16 -5.30 16.80
C LEU A 187 -13.69 -6.51 15.99
N SER A 188 -13.14 -7.51 16.69
CA SER A 188 -12.93 -8.86 16.13
C SER A 188 -14.26 -9.51 15.75
N MET A 189 -14.26 -10.55 14.91
CA MET A 189 -15.52 -11.22 14.47
C MET A 189 -16.37 -11.71 15.66
N SER A 190 -15.73 -12.32 16.67
CA SER A 190 -16.45 -12.75 17.87
C SER A 190 -17.01 -11.57 18.65
N SER A 191 -16.24 -10.48 18.81
CA SER A 191 -16.71 -9.27 19.49
C SER A 191 -17.83 -8.57 18.72
N LEU A 192 -17.81 -8.65 17.39
CA LEU A 192 -18.86 -8.14 16.52
C LEU A 192 -20.15 -8.96 16.62
N ALA A 193 -20.03 -10.29 16.71
CA ALA A 193 -21.17 -11.16 17.00
C ALA A 193 -21.75 -10.83 18.39
N ASP A 194 -20.90 -10.69 19.40
CA ASP A 194 -21.31 -10.31 20.76
C ASP A 194 -22.04 -8.96 20.76
N PHE A 195 -21.46 -7.94 20.11
CA PHE A 195 -22.08 -6.62 19.93
C PHE A 195 -23.45 -6.71 19.25
N THR A 196 -23.58 -7.53 18.21
CA THR A 196 -24.85 -7.74 17.48
C THR A 196 -25.94 -8.28 18.41
N TRP A 197 -25.61 -9.32 19.18
CA TRP A 197 -26.53 -9.95 20.12
C TRP A 197 -26.91 -9.01 21.28
N GLU A 198 -25.95 -8.25 21.80
CA GLU A 198 -26.17 -7.38 22.95
C GLU A 198 -26.89 -6.07 22.59
N THR A 199 -26.65 -5.55 21.38
CA THR A 199 -27.09 -4.20 21.00
C THR A 199 -28.23 -4.20 19.99
N LEU A 200 -28.23 -5.13 19.03
CA LEU A 200 -29.20 -5.15 17.91
C LEU A 200 -30.30 -6.19 18.11
N TRP A 201 -30.00 -7.30 18.78
CA TRP A 201 -30.94 -8.39 19.06
C TRP A 201 -31.18 -8.59 20.56
N SER A 202 -31.25 -7.48 21.30
CA SER A 202 -31.47 -7.49 22.76
C SER A 202 -32.80 -8.13 23.18
N ASP A 203 -33.70 -8.38 22.23
CA ASP A 203 -35.00 -9.03 22.40
C ASP A 203 -34.92 -10.56 22.43
N VAL A 204 -33.79 -11.17 22.07
CA VAL A 204 -33.63 -12.64 21.99
C VAL A 204 -32.39 -13.09 22.75
N PRO A 205 -32.48 -14.15 23.59
CA PRO A 205 -31.33 -14.65 24.32
C PRO A 205 -30.30 -15.25 23.36
N LYS A 206 -29.04 -14.81 23.49
CA LYS A 206 -27.91 -15.34 22.72
C LYS A 206 -27.78 -16.86 22.88
N PRO A 207 -27.68 -17.63 21.79
CA PRO A 207 -27.43 -19.06 21.82
C PRO A 207 -26.14 -19.35 22.59
N ALA A 208 -26.21 -20.27 23.53
CA ALA A 208 -25.05 -20.66 24.28
C ALA A 208 -24.08 -21.44 23.37
N ILE A 209 -22.95 -20.81 23.07
CA ILE A 209 -21.79 -21.45 22.41
C ILE A 209 -21.46 -22.72 23.22
N ASN A 210 -21.31 -23.87 22.55
CA ASN A 210 -21.21 -25.21 23.15
C ASN A 210 -22.49 -25.80 23.81
N ARG A 211 -23.66 -25.74 23.16
CA ARG A 211 -24.89 -26.42 23.64
C ARG A 211 -25.27 -26.07 25.09
N GLY A 212 -25.09 -24.83 25.54
CA GLY A 212 -25.41 -24.46 26.93
C GLY A 212 -24.34 -24.82 27.96
N ARG A 213 -23.25 -25.49 27.58
CA ARG A 213 -22.16 -25.79 28.50
C ARG A 213 -21.32 -24.53 28.71
N LYS A 214 -21.36 -23.97 29.92
CA LYS A 214 -20.37 -22.97 30.35
C LYS A 214 -18.97 -23.56 30.14
N LEU A 215 -18.11 -22.82 29.42
CA LEU A 215 -16.69 -23.10 29.34
C LEU A 215 -16.18 -23.34 30.76
N THR A 216 -15.41 -24.42 30.95
CA THR A 216 -14.77 -24.63 32.24
C THR A 216 -13.83 -23.47 32.53
N PRO A 217 -13.54 -23.15 33.79
CA PRO A 217 -12.59 -22.09 34.14
C PRO A 217 -11.26 -22.23 33.39
N ALA A 218 -10.77 -23.46 33.19
CA ALA A 218 -9.55 -23.75 32.43
C ALA A 218 -9.69 -23.43 30.93
N GLU A 219 -10.81 -23.77 30.30
CA GLU A 219 -11.07 -23.45 28.88
C GLU A 219 -11.29 -21.96 28.66
N SER A 220 -11.96 -21.27 29.59
CA SER A 220 -12.12 -19.81 29.55
C SER A 220 -10.79 -19.08 29.72
N ALA A 221 -9.91 -19.57 30.60
CA ALA A 221 -8.56 -19.04 30.80
C ALA A 221 -7.67 -19.31 29.57
N ALA A 222 -7.77 -20.50 28.97
CA ALA A 222 -7.03 -20.83 27.75
C ALA A 222 -7.48 -20.00 26.54
N LEU A 223 -8.80 -19.77 26.40
CA LEU A 223 -9.35 -18.90 25.37
C LEU A 223 -8.93 -17.44 25.58
N THR A 224 -9.01 -16.94 26.81
CA THR A 224 -8.57 -15.58 27.17
C THR A 224 -7.07 -15.40 26.93
N ALA A 225 -6.25 -16.40 27.27
CA ALA A 225 -4.82 -16.39 27.00
C ALA A 225 -4.53 -16.39 25.49
N LYS A 226 -5.28 -17.18 24.70
CA LYS A 226 -5.15 -17.23 23.24
C LYS A 226 -5.60 -15.92 22.58
N LEU A 227 -6.66 -15.29 23.07
CA LEU A 227 -7.11 -13.97 22.64
C LEU A 227 -6.10 -12.88 23.00
N THR A 228 -5.53 -12.92 24.20
CA THR A 228 -4.49 -11.98 24.63
C THR A 228 -3.22 -12.14 23.79
N GLN A 229 -2.84 -13.39 23.48
CA GLN A 229 -1.71 -13.69 22.60
C GLN A 229 -1.96 -13.18 21.16
N MET A 230 -3.16 -13.36 20.62
CA MET A 230 -3.52 -12.82 19.30
C MET A 230 -3.56 -11.28 19.32
N GLN A 231 -4.07 -10.65 20.38
CA GLN A 231 -4.06 -9.19 20.56
C GLN A 231 -2.63 -8.65 20.63
N GLN A 232 -1.73 -9.34 21.34
CA GLN A 232 -0.30 -9.00 21.40
C GLN A 232 0.36 -9.15 20.03
N GLN A 233 0.09 -10.22 19.29
CA GLN A 233 0.60 -10.40 17.92
C GLN A 233 0.11 -9.30 16.97
N VAL A 234 -1.16 -8.88 17.09
CA VAL A 234 -1.70 -7.75 16.31
C VAL A 234 -1.03 -6.44 16.73
N THR A 235 -0.80 -6.21 18.01
CA THR A 235 -0.12 -5.00 18.53
C THR A 235 1.36 -4.96 18.10
N GLU A 236 2.04 -6.10 18.12
CA GLU A 236 3.42 -6.24 17.62
C GLU A 236 3.50 -6.05 16.11
N ALA A 237 2.53 -6.59 15.35
CA ALA A 237 2.43 -6.36 13.91
C ALA A 237 2.13 -4.88 13.59
N GLN A 238 1.25 -4.23 14.36
CA GLN A 238 0.98 -2.79 14.24
C GLN A 238 2.21 -1.95 14.58
N GLY A 239 2.97 -2.29 15.63
CA GLY A 239 4.22 -1.60 15.98
C GLY A 239 5.29 -1.74 14.90
N LYS A 240 5.39 -2.91 14.25
CA LYS A 240 6.28 -3.13 13.10
C LYS A 240 5.85 -2.33 11.88
N VAL A 241 4.57 -2.36 11.52
CA VAL A 241 4.02 -1.61 10.37
C VAL A 241 4.13 -0.10 10.61
N GLN A 242 3.88 0.39 11.82
CA GLN A 242 4.11 1.81 12.17
C GLN A 242 5.59 2.20 12.08
N GLY A 243 6.50 1.33 12.52
CA GLY A 243 7.94 1.54 12.37
C GLY A 243 8.36 1.58 10.89
N GLU A 244 7.83 0.68 10.07
CA GLU A 244 8.07 0.65 8.62
C GLU A 244 7.47 1.87 7.91
N LEU A 245 6.27 2.31 8.28
CA LEU A 245 5.61 3.52 7.74
C LEU A 245 6.36 4.80 8.11
N ALA A 246 6.81 4.94 9.37
CA ALA A 246 7.65 6.07 9.78
C ALA A 246 8.99 6.10 9.03
N THR A 247 9.55 4.92 8.73
CA THR A 247 10.75 4.79 7.91
C THR A 247 10.47 5.15 6.44
N MET A 248 9.29 4.80 5.90
CA MET A 248 8.85 5.20 4.57
C MET A 248 8.58 6.71 4.46
N ASP A 249 7.94 7.33 5.44
CA ASP A 249 7.69 8.78 5.46
C ASP A 249 9.02 9.56 5.52
N ALA A 250 9.95 9.16 6.40
CA ALA A 250 11.28 9.75 6.45
C ALA A 250 12.05 9.59 5.13
N ASN A 251 11.88 8.45 4.44
CA ASN A 251 12.45 8.23 3.12
C ASN A 251 11.80 9.15 2.06
N LEU A 252 10.46 9.28 2.05
CA LEU A 252 9.74 10.14 1.11
C LEU A 252 10.07 11.62 1.30
N ASP A 253 10.17 12.08 2.54
CA ASP A 253 10.57 13.45 2.87
C ASP A 253 12.01 13.73 2.41
N PHE A 254 12.92 12.77 2.63
CA PHE A 254 14.28 12.89 2.10
C PHE A 254 14.31 12.93 0.57
N ILE A 255 13.53 12.10 -0.12
CA ILE A 255 13.44 12.12 -1.59
C ILE A 255 12.90 13.46 -2.11
N ARG A 256 11.96 14.09 -1.40
CA ARG A 256 11.48 15.43 -1.73
C ARG A 256 12.57 16.50 -1.54
N ALA A 257 13.26 16.47 -0.40
CA ALA A 257 14.39 17.38 -0.13
C ALA A 257 15.54 17.20 -1.14
N ALA A 258 15.82 15.96 -1.54
CA ALA A 258 16.79 15.63 -2.58
C ALA A 258 16.39 16.19 -3.96
N ALA A 259 15.11 16.12 -4.31
CA ALA A 259 14.59 16.70 -5.55
C ALA A 259 14.67 18.24 -5.54
N GLU A 260 14.38 18.88 -4.41
CA GLU A 260 14.55 20.33 -4.23
C GLU A 260 16.02 20.76 -4.35
N TYR A 261 16.92 20.02 -3.70
CA TYR A 261 18.37 20.27 -3.77
C TYR A 261 18.90 20.15 -5.21
N ARG A 262 18.43 19.16 -5.97
CA ARG A 262 18.79 18.97 -7.38
C ARG A 262 18.27 20.11 -8.28
N GLY A 263 17.17 20.74 -7.87
CA GLY A 263 16.52 21.82 -8.60
C GLY A 263 16.08 21.41 -10.01
N LYS A 264 16.04 22.37 -10.94
CA LYS A 264 15.60 22.18 -12.33
C LYS A 264 16.72 21.73 -13.28
N ARG A 265 17.78 21.11 -12.76
CA ARG A 265 18.92 20.65 -13.57
C ARG A 265 18.43 19.63 -14.60
N ARG A 266 18.85 19.79 -15.87
CA ARG A 266 18.56 18.81 -16.92
C ARG A 266 19.40 17.55 -16.67
N LEU A 267 18.73 16.41 -16.57
CA LEU A 267 19.35 15.11 -16.33
C LEU A 267 19.57 14.39 -17.66
N SER A 268 20.72 13.74 -17.80
CA SER A 268 20.91 12.72 -18.81
C SER A 268 20.11 11.46 -18.47
N ARG A 269 19.91 10.59 -19.46
CA ARG A 269 19.21 9.31 -19.27
C ARG A 269 19.91 8.43 -18.21
N SER A 270 21.24 8.40 -18.23
CA SER A 270 22.04 7.61 -17.28
C SER A 270 21.97 8.18 -15.87
N GLU A 271 22.03 9.50 -15.71
CA GLU A 271 21.83 10.13 -14.39
C GLU A 271 20.43 9.86 -13.83
N SER A 272 19.41 9.91 -14.68
CA SER A 272 18.02 9.62 -14.27
C SER A 272 17.85 8.19 -13.75
N LEU A 273 18.46 7.21 -14.41
CA LEU A 273 18.45 5.81 -13.97
C LEU A 273 19.21 5.61 -12.66
N LEU A 274 20.40 6.21 -12.52
CA LEU A 274 21.16 6.11 -11.27
C LEU A 274 20.43 6.78 -10.11
N ILE A 275 19.76 7.91 -10.34
CA ILE A 275 18.96 8.58 -9.32
C ILE A 275 17.81 7.69 -8.84
N GLN A 276 17.14 6.95 -9.74
CA GLN A 276 16.07 6.03 -9.34
C GLN A 276 16.55 4.92 -8.41
N VAL A 277 17.80 4.46 -8.58
CA VAL A 277 18.37 3.36 -7.80
C VAL A 277 19.02 3.85 -6.51
N TRP A 278 19.75 4.97 -6.59
CA TRP A 278 20.65 5.40 -5.53
C TRP A 278 20.07 6.50 -4.64
N ALA A 279 19.03 7.22 -5.04
CA ALA A 279 18.48 8.29 -4.19
C ALA A 279 18.01 7.72 -2.83
N GLY A 280 18.40 8.38 -1.75
CA GLY A 280 18.07 7.97 -0.38
C GLY A 280 19.01 6.90 0.22
N LYS A 281 19.90 6.30 -0.58
CA LYS A 281 20.93 5.37 -0.10
C LYS A 281 22.00 6.09 0.73
N THR A 282 22.54 5.40 1.72
CA THR A 282 23.58 5.90 2.62
C THR A 282 24.97 5.91 1.95
N GLU A 283 25.88 6.71 2.49
CA GLU A 283 27.30 6.68 2.10
C GLU A 283 27.89 5.27 2.15
N GLN A 284 27.56 4.49 3.18
CA GLN A 284 28.07 3.13 3.35
C GLN A 284 27.59 2.18 2.24
N GLU A 285 26.33 2.28 1.83
CA GLU A 285 25.79 1.48 0.72
C GLU A 285 26.47 1.81 -0.62
N VAL A 286 26.74 3.09 -0.88
CA VAL A 286 27.44 3.52 -2.10
C VAL A 286 28.88 3.00 -2.10
N VAL A 287 29.58 3.08 -0.96
CA VAL A 287 30.97 2.59 -0.81
C VAL A 287 31.02 1.06 -0.92
N ALA A 288 30.07 0.36 -0.32
CA ALA A 288 30.01 -1.10 -0.39
C ALA A 288 29.84 -1.61 -1.83
N ALA A 289 29.06 -0.91 -2.65
CA ALA A 289 28.81 -1.31 -4.03
C ALA A 289 29.90 -0.87 -5.02
N ASN A 290 30.47 0.33 -4.85
CA ASN A 290 31.37 0.94 -5.83
C ASN A 290 32.85 0.97 -5.39
N GLY A 291 33.14 0.53 -4.16
CA GLY A 291 34.46 0.63 -3.54
C GLY A 291 34.76 2.02 -2.99
N ASN A 292 36.04 2.26 -2.68
CA ASN A 292 36.49 3.50 -2.03
C ASN A 292 36.45 4.71 -2.99
N PRO A 293 35.69 5.78 -2.68
CA PRO A 293 35.61 6.98 -3.51
C PRO A 293 36.71 7.99 -3.22
N ALA A 294 36.90 8.93 -4.16
CA ALA A 294 37.48 10.23 -3.83
C ALA A 294 36.41 11.11 -3.17
N VAL A 295 36.59 11.45 -1.89
CA VAL A 295 35.62 12.21 -1.10
C VAL A 295 35.93 13.71 -1.15
N ARG A 296 34.90 14.54 -1.33
CA ARG A 296 34.96 16.00 -1.14
C ARG A 296 33.77 16.46 -0.31
N GLN A 297 33.96 17.50 0.51
CA GLN A 297 32.87 18.09 1.30
C GLN A 297 32.78 19.58 1.01
N ALA A 298 31.56 20.05 0.72
CA ALA A 298 31.26 21.43 0.38
C ALA A 298 29.93 21.83 1.04
N GLY A 299 30.01 22.64 2.09
CA GLY A 299 28.82 23.01 2.88
C GLY A 299 28.14 21.78 3.48
N ILE A 300 26.82 21.70 3.31
CA ILE A 300 26.01 20.55 3.76
C ILE A 300 26.17 19.31 2.87
N ALA A 301 26.81 19.44 1.71
CA ALA A 301 26.92 18.35 0.75
C ALA A 301 28.28 17.64 0.84
N ARG A 302 28.25 16.31 0.89
CA ARG A 302 29.43 15.45 0.68
C ARG A 302 29.32 14.80 -0.70
N THR A 303 30.41 14.81 -1.47
CA THR A 303 30.47 14.20 -2.79
C THR A 303 31.42 13.01 -2.79
N LEU A 304 30.93 11.86 -3.26
CA LEU A 304 31.72 10.65 -3.50
C LEU A 304 31.97 10.53 -5.00
N SER A 305 33.24 10.61 -5.42
CA SER A 305 33.62 10.63 -6.82
C SER A 305 34.32 9.34 -7.24
N TYR A 306 33.82 8.71 -8.28
CA TYR A 306 34.36 7.50 -8.90
C TYR A 306 34.78 7.84 -10.32
N GLY A 307 36.09 7.99 -10.52
CA GLY A 307 36.65 8.43 -11.79
C GLY A 307 37.59 7.39 -12.39
N GLN A 308 37.49 7.21 -13.69
CA GLN A 308 38.49 6.51 -14.50
C GLN A 308 38.84 7.37 -15.71
N ALA A 309 40.11 7.38 -16.07
CA ALA A 309 40.60 8.07 -17.25
C ALA A 309 41.55 7.15 -18.01
N PHE A 310 41.43 7.15 -19.32
CA PHE A 310 42.30 6.47 -20.25
C PHE A 310 42.84 7.50 -21.24
N ASP A 311 44.16 7.53 -21.40
CA ASP A 311 44.84 8.40 -22.34
C ASP A 311 45.90 7.59 -23.07
N ASN A 312 45.73 7.42 -24.39
CA ASN A 312 46.77 6.84 -25.24
C ASN A 312 47.17 7.80 -26.38
N ARG A 313 46.88 9.10 -26.21
CA ARG A 313 47.27 10.11 -27.19
C ARG A 313 48.79 10.12 -27.30
N VAL A 314 49.27 9.97 -28.52
CA VAL A 314 50.69 9.99 -28.85
C VAL A 314 50.93 10.96 -30.00
N MET A 315 52.08 11.59 -29.96
CA MET A 315 52.51 12.49 -31.02
C MET A 315 53.73 11.85 -31.71
N TRP A 316 53.63 11.61 -33.01
CA TRP A 316 54.78 11.19 -33.81
C TRP A 316 55.12 12.27 -34.83
N GLN A 317 56.40 12.60 -34.90
CA GLN A 317 56.93 13.54 -35.87
C GLN A 317 57.56 12.77 -37.02
N ASN A 318 57.18 13.10 -38.25
CA ASN A 318 57.88 12.61 -39.42
C ASN A 318 59.24 13.32 -39.49
N LEU A 319 60.32 12.57 -39.24
CA LEU A 319 61.69 13.10 -39.16
C LEU A 319 62.21 13.69 -40.49
N VAL A 320 61.55 13.39 -41.62
CA VAL A 320 61.96 13.84 -42.96
C VAL A 320 61.23 15.12 -43.38
N THR A 321 59.95 15.25 -43.03
CA THR A 321 59.10 16.39 -43.45
C THR A 321 58.85 17.39 -42.32
N GLY A 322 59.24 17.08 -41.08
CA GLY A 322 58.95 17.88 -39.89
C GLY A 322 57.49 17.85 -39.45
N ALA A 323 56.60 17.24 -40.23
CA ALA A 323 55.17 17.18 -39.96
C ALA A 323 54.87 16.36 -38.69
N THR A 324 54.10 16.95 -37.77
CA THR A 324 53.62 16.29 -36.55
C THR A 324 52.23 15.71 -36.78
N TYR A 325 52.06 14.46 -36.37
CA TYR A 325 50.78 13.79 -36.38
C TYR A 325 50.44 13.37 -34.95
N THR A 326 49.21 13.64 -34.55
CA THR A 326 48.63 13.19 -33.28
C THR A 326 47.73 11.99 -33.56
N GLY A 327 48.01 10.88 -32.91
CA GLY A 327 47.18 9.67 -32.95
C GLY A 327 46.73 9.23 -31.56
N GLY A 328 45.71 8.38 -31.52
CA GLY A 328 45.10 7.93 -30.26
C GLY A 328 43.99 8.85 -29.76
N GLY A 329 43.53 8.58 -28.54
CA GLY A 329 42.40 9.25 -27.92
C GLY A 329 42.54 9.36 -26.41
N TYR A 330 41.80 10.31 -25.85
CA TYR A 330 41.60 10.46 -24.43
C TYR A 330 40.13 10.27 -24.12
N LYS A 331 39.86 9.57 -23.02
CA LYS A 331 38.52 9.35 -22.54
C LYS A 331 38.53 9.31 -21.02
N SER A 332 37.69 10.12 -20.39
CA SER A 332 37.47 10.04 -18.94
C SER A 332 35.99 9.94 -18.62
N CYS A 333 35.70 9.24 -17.53
CA CYS A 333 34.39 9.21 -16.91
C CYS A 333 34.54 9.46 -15.43
N ASN A 334 33.69 10.33 -14.87
CA ASN A 334 33.59 10.55 -13.44
C ASN A 334 32.12 10.55 -13.02
N VAL A 335 31.74 9.58 -12.20
CA VAL A 335 30.43 9.51 -11.56
C VAL A 335 30.56 10.10 -10.16
N ARG A 336 29.70 11.06 -9.83
CA ARG A 336 29.66 11.70 -8.52
C ARG A 336 28.32 11.46 -7.86
N TYR A 337 28.34 10.86 -6.68
CA TYR A 337 27.18 10.80 -5.80
C TYR A 337 27.26 12.00 -4.87
N VAL A 338 26.21 12.84 -4.87
CA VAL A 338 26.09 13.99 -3.98
C VAL A 338 25.17 13.61 -2.84
N LEU A 339 25.68 13.67 -1.62
CA LEU A 339 24.98 13.31 -0.39
C LEU A 339 24.70 14.56 0.43
N ILE A 340 23.51 14.62 1.02
CA ILE A 340 23.11 15.66 1.98
C ILE A 340 22.57 14.98 3.24
N PRO A 341 22.60 15.64 4.41
CA PRO A 341 22.05 15.08 5.63
C PRO A 341 20.52 14.95 5.54
N ASP A 342 19.99 13.84 6.04
CA ASP A 342 18.56 13.68 6.33
C ASP A 342 18.17 14.38 7.65
N SER A 343 16.90 14.28 8.06
CA SER A 343 16.40 14.85 9.31
C SER A 343 17.07 14.28 10.58
N ALA A 344 17.71 13.11 10.48
CA ALA A 344 18.50 12.49 11.55
C ALA A 344 20.01 12.81 11.43
N GLY A 345 20.42 13.63 10.45
CA GLY A 345 21.81 14.00 10.21
C GLY A 345 22.63 12.95 9.44
N MET A 346 22.01 11.89 8.94
CA MET A 346 22.70 10.86 8.16
C MET A 346 22.86 11.29 6.70
N LEU A 347 24.06 11.14 6.14
CA LEU A 347 24.34 11.47 4.75
C LEU A 347 23.72 10.44 3.82
N ARG A 348 22.81 10.91 2.96
CA ARG A 348 22.12 10.11 1.95
C ARG A 348 22.23 10.75 0.58
N VAL A 349 22.20 9.93 -0.46
CA VAL A 349 22.36 10.38 -1.85
C VAL A 349 21.15 11.22 -2.29
N ALA A 350 21.41 12.48 -2.63
CA ALA A 350 20.44 13.42 -3.16
C ALA A 350 20.54 13.61 -4.68
N ASP A 351 21.74 13.54 -5.26
CA ASP A 351 21.94 13.67 -6.71
C ASP A 351 23.06 12.76 -7.21
N VAL A 352 23.02 12.47 -8.51
CA VAL A 352 24.10 11.77 -9.22
C VAL A 352 24.48 12.57 -10.46
N ASN A 353 25.76 12.89 -10.59
CA ASN A 353 26.32 13.62 -11.74
C ASN A 353 27.29 12.73 -12.50
N ILE A 354 27.17 12.71 -13.82
CA ILE A 354 28.09 11.97 -14.68
C ILE A 354 28.82 12.96 -15.59
N PHE A 355 30.14 12.98 -15.49
CA PHE A 355 31.01 13.76 -16.37
C PHE A 355 31.74 12.81 -17.31
N VAL A 356 31.59 13.01 -18.61
CA VAL A 356 32.31 12.26 -19.64
C VAL A 356 33.04 13.26 -20.51
N ASP A 357 34.34 13.05 -20.69
CA ASP A 357 35.15 13.83 -21.61
C ASP A 357 35.87 12.89 -22.59
N THR A 358 35.94 13.30 -23.86
CA THR A 358 36.54 12.53 -24.95
C THR A 358 37.26 13.46 -25.92
N SER A 359 38.45 13.08 -26.37
CA SER A 359 39.15 13.74 -27.48
C SER A 359 39.92 12.73 -28.34
N GLY A 360 40.16 13.05 -29.61
CA GLY A 360 40.87 12.17 -30.55
C GLY A 360 40.03 10.99 -31.06
N ASP A 361 40.69 9.97 -31.61
CA ASP A 361 40.02 8.76 -32.10
C ASP A 361 39.79 7.78 -30.94
N THR A 362 38.51 7.59 -30.60
CA THR A 362 38.07 6.72 -29.51
C THR A 362 37.44 5.42 -30.01
N GLY A 363 37.47 5.16 -31.33
CA GLY A 363 36.95 3.97 -32.01
C GLY A 363 37.74 2.71 -31.65
N GLY A 364 37.52 2.17 -30.45
CA GLY A 364 38.27 1.03 -29.91
C GLY A 364 38.41 1.10 -28.39
N MET A 365 38.14 2.25 -27.79
CA MET A 365 38.04 2.43 -26.35
C MET A 365 36.61 2.08 -25.92
N GLY A 366 36.44 1.04 -25.10
CA GLY A 366 35.15 0.59 -24.56
C GLY A 366 34.31 1.72 -23.92
N ARG A 367 33.05 1.44 -23.55
CA ARG A 367 32.19 2.46 -22.91
C ARG A 367 32.86 2.93 -21.61
N ALA A 368 33.19 4.23 -21.49
CA ALA A 368 34.06 4.71 -20.39
C ALA A 368 33.44 4.66 -19.00
N CYS A 369 32.16 4.37 -18.89
CA CYS A 369 31.46 4.29 -17.62
C CYS A 369 30.85 2.91 -17.38
N THR A 370 31.01 1.90 -18.26
CA THR A 370 30.29 0.62 -18.08
C THR A 370 30.65 -0.07 -16.77
N ASP A 371 31.90 0.02 -16.32
CA ASP A 371 32.36 -0.68 -15.12
C ASP A 371 32.03 0.08 -13.82
N ILE A 372 31.76 1.39 -13.93
CA ILE A 372 31.40 2.28 -12.82
C ILE A 372 29.86 2.34 -12.65
N LEU A 373 29.11 2.13 -13.74
CA LEU A 373 27.64 2.17 -13.76
C LEU A 373 27.00 0.85 -13.36
N ASN A 374 27.67 0.01 -12.57
CA ASN A 374 27.09 -1.23 -12.06
C ASN A 374 25.89 -0.92 -11.16
N VAL A 375 24.70 -0.99 -11.76
CA VAL A 375 23.44 -1.07 -11.04
C VAL A 375 23.37 -2.51 -10.51
N PRO A 376 23.25 -2.74 -9.19
CA PRO A 376 22.94 -4.08 -8.69
C PRO A 376 21.69 -4.56 -9.44
N ASN A 377 21.77 -5.71 -10.11
CA ASN A 377 20.64 -6.25 -10.86
C ASN A 377 19.38 -6.17 -9.98
N GLY A 378 18.35 -5.50 -10.51
CA GLY A 378 17.09 -5.29 -9.81
C GLY A 378 16.38 -6.58 -9.43
#